data_AF-A0AAF0DWG7-F1
#
_entry.id   AF-A0AAF0DWG7-F1
#
_cell.length_a   1.000
_cell.length_b   1.000
_cell.length_c   1.000
_cell.angle_alpha   90.00
_cell.angle_beta   90.00
_cell.angle_gamma   90.00
#
_symmetry.space_group_name_H-M   'P 1'
#
loop_
_entity.id
_entity.type
_entity.pdbx_description
1 polymer ?
#
loop_
_entity_poly.entity_id
_entity_poly.type
_entity_poly.pdbx_seq_one_letter_code
_entity_poly.pdbx_strand_id
1 'polypeptide(L)'
;MLYHVGAGATVHFTSLSEASLGALQQAFAEPFPTLQNAPAAFELHAKSVTTLAKERNWPLERICLLDPKAPLPLSVCDAGLHASSAQAAHPESAPFTHFLFGGILGDDPPRDRTASLRQLHFPGRHLGSVQMSTDTALGVTKRVVEDGLRLGLAELDGAQGADTPQDGTGALAFLDSPTLDFGRGESVELPYRYLDRGDHTPLMPPGMRDLIYRDFNRSFEF
;
A
#
# COMPACT_ATOMS: atom_id res chain seq x y z
N MET A 1 -2.73 -7.72 4.29
CA MET A 1 -1.58 -7.54 3.38
C MET A 1 -1.44 -8.64 2.34
N LEU A 2 -1.01 -9.87 2.68
CA LEU A 2 -0.73 -10.91 1.67
C LEU A 2 -1.91 -11.23 0.73
N TYR A 3 -3.14 -11.20 1.25
CA TYR A 3 -4.36 -11.39 0.46
C TYR A 3 -4.73 -10.21 -0.45
N HIS A 4 -4.28 -8.99 -0.14
CA HIS A 4 -4.50 -7.84 -1.03
C HIS A 4 -3.60 -7.90 -2.26
N VAL A 5 -2.39 -8.43 -2.10
CA VAL A 5 -1.46 -8.70 -3.20
C VAL A 5 -1.92 -9.91 -4.01
N GLY A 6 -2.18 -11.03 -3.33
CA GLY A 6 -2.59 -12.27 -3.97
C GLY A 6 -1.42 -13.10 -4.54
N ALA A 7 -1.73 -14.30 -5.02
CA ALA A 7 -0.73 -15.20 -5.59
C ALA A 7 -0.05 -14.61 -6.84
N GLY A 8 1.23 -14.97 -7.06
CA GLY A 8 2.04 -14.53 -8.20
C GLY A 8 3.05 -13.44 -7.86
N ALA A 9 2.88 -12.77 -6.71
CA ALA A 9 3.85 -11.81 -6.17
C ALA A 9 4.36 -12.22 -4.78
N THR A 10 5.43 -11.56 -4.35
CA THR A 10 6.12 -11.83 -3.08
C THR A 10 6.21 -10.55 -2.26
N VAL A 11 5.81 -10.61 -0.99
CA VAL A 11 5.99 -9.51 -0.03
C VAL A 11 7.25 -9.74 0.79
N HIS A 12 8.25 -8.87 0.62
CA HIS A 12 9.47 -8.90 1.41
C HIS A 12 9.34 -7.96 2.61
N PHE A 13 9.34 -8.52 3.83
CA PHE A 13 9.44 -7.74 5.06
C PHE A 13 10.91 -7.53 5.39
N THR A 14 11.41 -6.30 5.25
CA THR A 14 12.83 -5.95 5.42
C THR A 14 13.08 -5.11 6.66
N SER A 15 14.34 -5.01 7.07
CA SER A 15 14.78 -4.20 8.23
C SER A 15 14.09 -4.62 9.54
N LEU A 16 13.74 -5.90 9.67
CA LEU A 16 13.12 -6.42 10.89
C LEU A 16 14.14 -6.50 12.02
N SER A 17 13.73 -6.13 13.23
CA SER A 17 14.48 -6.51 14.43
C SER A 17 14.38 -8.02 14.67
N GLU A 18 15.31 -8.61 15.40
CA GLU A 18 15.26 -10.04 15.79
C GLU A 18 13.92 -10.39 16.49
N ALA A 19 13.43 -9.48 17.34
CA ALA A 19 12.14 -9.65 18.01
C ALA A 19 10.97 -9.65 17.01
N SER A 20 10.95 -8.71 16.07
CA SER A 20 9.93 -8.64 15.01
C SER A 20 9.97 -9.87 14.11
N LEU A 21 11.17 -10.35 13.79
CA LEU A 21 11.37 -11.52 12.94
C LEU A 21 10.81 -12.77 13.63
N GLY A 22 11.15 -12.99 14.89
CA GLY A 22 10.58 -14.09 15.68
C GLY A 22 9.06 -14.03 15.81
N ALA A 23 8.50 -12.83 16.07
CA ALA A 23 7.05 -12.65 16.16
C ALA A 23 6.34 -12.94 14.83
N LEU A 24 6.88 -12.45 13.71
CA LEU A 24 6.32 -12.71 12.38
C LEU A 24 6.44 -14.18 11.96
N GLN A 25 7.56 -14.84 12.29
CA GLN A 25 7.71 -16.27 12.05
C GLN A 25 6.65 -17.09 12.79
N GLN A 26 6.38 -16.77 14.06
CA GLN A 26 5.33 -17.41 14.84
C GLN A 26 3.95 -17.12 14.25
N ALA A 27 3.65 -15.86 13.94
CA ALA A 27 2.36 -15.46 13.36
C ALA A 27 2.08 -16.14 12.01
N PHE A 28 3.10 -16.35 11.19
CA PHE A 28 2.98 -17.01 9.88
C PHE A 28 3.16 -18.54 9.92
N ALA A 29 3.46 -19.12 11.08
CA ALA A 29 3.42 -20.58 11.27
C ALA A 29 1.98 -21.09 11.43
N GLU A 30 1.07 -20.23 11.89
CA GLU A 30 -0.35 -20.54 11.97
C GLU A 30 -0.99 -20.66 10.57
N PRO A 31 -1.96 -21.57 10.38
CA PRO A 31 -2.65 -21.69 9.11
C PRO A 31 -3.32 -20.38 8.71
N PHE A 32 -3.03 -19.91 7.49
CA PHE A 32 -3.71 -18.75 6.96
C PHE A 32 -5.21 -19.03 6.77
N PRO A 33 -6.09 -18.03 7.01
CA PRO A 33 -7.53 -18.21 6.84
C PRO A 33 -7.87 -18.51 5.37
N THR A 34 -8.79 -19.44 5.12
CA THR A 34 -9.25 -19.68 3.75
C THR A 34 -10.12 -18.53 3.29
N LEU A 35 -9.59 -17.70 2.38
CA LEU A 35 -10.31 -16.61 1.73
C LEU A 35 -10.47 -16.92 0.23
N GLN A 36 -11.30 -16.13 -0.46
CA GLN A 36 -11.61 -16.33 -1.88
C GLN A 36 -10.35 -16.29 -2.78
N ASN A 37 -9.36 -15.47 -2.42
CA ASN A 37 -8.10 -15.35 -3.13
C ASN A 37 -6.97 -16.03 -2.35
N ALA A 38 -6.02 -16.65 -3.05
CA ALA A 38 -4.81 -17.18 -2.44
C ALA A 38 -3.89 -16.03 -2.00
N PRO A 39 -3.20 -16.13 -0.85
CA PRO A 39 -2.27 -15.10 -0.40
C PRO A 39 -1.00 -15.05 -1.27
N ALA A 40 -0.34 -13.91 -1.29
CA ALA A 40 1.01 -13.77 -1.82
C ALA A 40 2.03 -14.62 -1.04
N ALA A 41 3.11 -14.98 -1.72
CA ALA A 41 4.31 -15.47 -1.03
C ALA A 41 4.90 -14.34 -0.16
N PHE A 42 5.71 -14.70 0.83
CA PHE A 42 6.40 -13.72 1.66
C PHE A 42 7.79 -14.20 2.05
N GLU A 43 8.67 -13.24 2.34
CA GLU A 43 9.98 -13.50 2.93
C GLU A 43 10.26 -12.50 4.06
N LEU A 44 10.93 -12.96 5.12
CA LEU A 44 11.29 -12.15 6.29
C LEU A 44 12.80 -11.90 6.32
N HIS A 45 13.20 -10.64 6.47
CA HIS A 45 14.59 -10.21 6.40
C HIS A 45 14.93 -9.23 7.52
N ALA A 46 15.97 -9.55 8.30
CA ALA A 46 16.60 -8.56 9.17
C ALA A 46 17.39 -7.50 8.37
N LYS A 47 17.84 -7.86 7.16
CA LYS A 47 18.61 -6.99 6.27
C LYS A 47 17.77 -5.83 5.74
N SER A 48 18.42 -4.69 5.47
CA SER A 48 17.78 -3.56 4.80
C SER A 48 17.43 -3.88 3.34
N VAL A 49 16.50 -3.12 2.77
CA VAL A 49 16.14 -3.21 1.35
C VAL A 49 17.35 -3.02 0.43
N THR A 50 18.28 -2.13 0.76
CA THR A 50 19.47 -1.88 -0.07
C THR A 50 20.47 -3.03 -0.01
N THR A 51 20.67 -3.63 1.16
CA THR A 51 21.49 -4.84 1.29
C THR A 51 20.88 -6.00 0.52
N LEU A 52 19.57 -6.22 0.67
CA LEU A 52 18.85 -7.29 -0.03
C LEU A 52 18.88 -7.07 -1.55
N ALA A 53 18.66 -5.85 -2.03
CA ALA A 53 18.74 -5.49 -3.44
C ALA A 53 20.13 -5.79 -4.01
N LYS A 54 21.21 -5.46 -3.30
CA LYS A 54 22.58 -5.77 -3.72
C LYS A 54 22.81 -7.29 -3.82
N GLU A 55 22.38 -8.06 -2.82
CA GLU A 55 22.58 -9.52 -2.80
C GLU A 55 21.79 -10.24 -3.89
N ARG A 56 20.59 -9.74 -4.21
CA ARG A 56 19.69 -10.31 -5.22
C ARG A 56 19.88 -9.70 -6.61
N ASN A 57 20.81 -8.75 -6.75
CA ASN A 57 21.04 -7.98 -7.97
C ASN A 57 19.78 -7.25 -8.48
N TRP A 58 19.00 -6.66 -7.58
CA TRP A 58 17.87 -5.78 -7.92
C TRP A 58 18.39 -4.36 -8.19
N PRO A 59 18.21 -3.83 -9.41
CA PRO A 59 18.64 -2.46 -9.72
C PRO A 59 17.79 -1.46 -8.92
N LEU A 60 18.44 -0.54 -8.20
CA LEU A 60 17.74 0.40 -7.30
C LEU A 60 16.81 1.34 -8.07
N GLU A 61 17.17 1.69 -9.30
CA GLU A 61 16.37 2.46 -10.25
C GLU A 61 15.09 1.73 -10.70
N ARG A 62 14.97 0.43 -10.43
CA ARG A 62 13.75 -0.38 -10.68
C ARG A 62 12.96 -0.67 -9.40
N ILE A 63 13.30 -0.04 -8.28
CA ILE A 63 12.60 -0.11 -7.00
C ILE A 63 11.91 1.23 -6.74
N CYS A 64 10.58 1.27 -6.88
CA CYS A 64 9.80 2.48 -6.68
C CYS A 64 9.45 2.69 -5.20
N LEU A 65 9.83 3.82 -4.62
CA LEU A 65 9.40 4.24 -3.29
C LEU A 65 8.01 4.88 -3.38
N LEU A 66 7.03 4.32 -2.65
CA LEU A 66 5.73 4.95 -2.45
C LEU A 66 5.87 6.04 -1.39
N ASP A 67 5.74 7.29 -1.81
CA ASP A 67 6.04 8.46 -1.01
C ASP A 67 5.03 9.58 -1.28
N PRO A 68 4.32 10.09 -0.25
CA PRO A 68 3.39 11.21 -0.41
C PRO A 68 4.04 12.48 -1.00
N LYS A 69 5.37 12.61 -0.89
CA LYS A 69 6.13 13.75 -1.43
C LYS A 69 6.73 13.50 -2.82
N ALA A 70 6.49 12.33 -3.42
CA ALA A 70 6.93 12.08 -4.78
C ALA A 70 6.21 13.05 -5.74
N PRO A 71 6.87 13.51 -6.81
CA PRO A 71 6.32 14.53 -7.71
C PRO A 71 5.19 14.02 -8.61
N LEU A 72 5.02 12.69 -8.74
CA LEU A 72 4.13 12.08 -9.72
C LEU A 72 3.29 11.00 -9.08
N PRO A 73 2.02 10.86 -9.47
CA PRO A 73 1.18 9.80 -8.98
C PRO A 73 1.60 8.46 -9.58
N LEU A 74 1.35 7.37 -8.86
CA LEU A 74 1.47 6.03 -9.41
C LEU A 74 0.55 5.86 -10.63
N SER A 75 1.08 5.32 -11.71
CA SER A 75 0.38 5.04 -12.96
C SER A 75 0.28 3.55 -13.24
N VAL A 76 -0.75 3.14 -13.98
CA VAL A 76 -0.89 1.76 -14.46
C VAL A 76 0.32 1.28 -15.29
N CYS A 77 1.06 2.18 -15.94
CA CYS A 77 2.22 1.81 -16.76
C CYS A 77 3.51 1.62 -15.97
N ASP A 78 3.54 1.93 -14.67
CA ASP A 78 4.77 1.95 -13.88
C ASP A 78 5.43 0.56 -13.72
N ALA A 79 4.68 -0.54 -13.83
CA ALA A 79 5.24 -1.91 -13.90
C ALA A 79 5.44 -2.42 -15.34
N GLY A 80 5.12 -1.62 -16.36
CA GLY A 80 5.29 -1.97 -17.77
C GLY A 80 4.30 -3.03 -18.30
N LEU A 81 3.24 -3.33 -17.54
CA LEU A 81 2.20 -4.29 -17.92
C LEU A 81 1.05 -3.65 -18.70
N HIS A 82 0.85 -2.33 -18.53
CA HIS A 82 -0.23 -1.57 -19.15
C HIS A 82 0.35 -0.36 -19.88
N ALA A 83 -0.28 0.04 -20.97
CA ALA A 83 0.02 1.32 -21.62
C ALA A 83 -0.72 2.46 -20.90
N SER A 84 -0.09 3.63 -20.81
CA SER A 84 -0.72 4.85 -20.32
C SER A 84 -0.10 6.08 -20.97
N SER A 85 -0.91 7.11 -21.18
CA SER A 85 -0.45 8.45 -21.55
C SER A 85 0.52 9.04 -20.51
N ALA A 86 0.45 8.61 -19.25
CA ALA A 86 1.33 9.02 -18.16
C ALA A 86 2.82 8.75 -18.46
N GLN A 87 3.14 7.76 -19.30
CA GLN A 87 4.51 7.45 -19.72
C GLN A 87 5.23 8.66 -20.33
N ALA A 88 4.49 9.59 -20.95
CA ALA A 88 5.05 10.81 -21.53
C ALA A 88 5.70 11.74 -20.49
N ALA A 89 5.31 11.63 -19.20
CA ALA A 89 5.96 12.37 -18.13
C ALA A 89 7.38 11.85 -17.83
N HIS A 90 7.65 10.55 -18.10
CA HIS A 90 8.93 9.89 -17.83
C HIS A 90 9.33 8.92 -18.95
N PRO A 91 9.62 9.42 -20.16
CA PRO A 91 9.83 8.58 -21.34
C PRO A 91 11.03 7.63 -21.23
N GLU A 92 12.03 7.98 -20.42
CA GLU A 92 13.24 7.18 -20.21
C GLU A 92 13.15 6.24 -19.00
N SER A 93 12.05 6.27 -18.23
CA SER A 93 11.90 5.43 -17.04
C SER A 93 11.66 3.98 -17.46
N ALA A 94 12.57 3.09 -17.06
CA ALA A 94 12.34 1.66 -17.16
C ALA A 94 11.20 1.24 -16.20
N PRO A 95 10.45 0.17 -16.53
CA PRO A 95 9.43 -0.36 -15.64
C PRO A 95 9.99 -0.76 -14.27
N PHE A 96 9.25 -0.47 -13.21
CA PHE A 96 9.60 -0.92 -11.88
C PHE A 96 9.33 -2.42 -11.72
N THR A 97 10.11 -3.03 -10.84
CA THR A 97 10.01 -4.46 -10.49
C THR A 97 9.63 -4.67 -9.03
N HIS A 98 9.87 -3.66 -8.21
CA HIS A 98 9.60 -3.69 -6.79
C HIS A 98 8.97 -2.36 -6.39
N PHE A 99 8.08 -2.44 -5.40
CA PHE A 99 7.40 -1.30 -4.81
C PHE A 99 7.71 -1.29 -3.32
N LEU A 100 8.39 -0.25 -2.86
CA LEU A 100 8.90 -0.07 -1.51
C LEU A 100 7.96 0.83 -0.73
N PHE A 101 7.50 0.34 0.41
CA PHE A 101 6.65 1.06 1.35
C PHE A 101 7.49 1.38 2.59
N GLY A 102 7.51 2.65 3.02
CA GLY A 102 8.13 3.01 4.30
C GLY A 102 7.42 2.35 5.49
N GLY A 103 8.05 2.28 6.66
CA GLY A 103 7.36 1.84 7.88
C GLY A 103 6.30 2.87 8.30
N ILE A 104 5.05 2.70 7.88
CA ILE A 104 4.01 3.75 7.89
C ILE A 104 2.98 3.67 9.03
N LEU A 105 3.25 3.01 10.16
CA LEU A 105 2.26 2.99 11.25
C LEU A 105 2.00 4.39 11.84
N GLY A 106 0.94 5.04 11.34
CA GLY A 106 -0.28 5.31 12.11
C GLY A 106 -0.33 6.59 12.94
N ASP A 107 0.63 7.50 12.78
CA ASP A 107 0.53 8.79 13.46
C ASP A 107 -0.48 9.69 12.74
N ASP A 108 -1.38 10.32 13.50
CA ASP A 108 -2.15 11.49 13.08
C ASP A 108 -1.76 12.66 14.03
N PRO A 109 -1.10 13.73 13.54
CA PRO A 109 -0.74 13.98 12.14
C PRO A 109 0.36 13.04 11.61
N PRO A 110 0.42 12.81 10.28
CA PRO A 110 1.41 11.93 9.66
C PRO A 110 2.85 12.34 10.01
N ARG A 111 3.65 11.38 10.49
CA ARG A 111 5.10 11.57 10.60
C ARG A 111 5.79 11.16 9.31
N ASP A 112 6.75 11.97 8.86
CA ASP A 112 7.52 11.74 7.63
C ASP A 112 8.58 10.63 7.80
N ARG A 113 8.11 9.39 8.00
CA ARG A 113 8.96 8.21 8.22
C ARG A 113 9.66 7.73 6.94
N THR A 114 9.18 8.16 5.76
CA THR A 114 9.83 7.88 4.47
C THR A 114 11.05 8.77 4.20
N ALA A 115 11.30 9.82 5.00
CA ALA A 115 12.44 10.72 4.82
C ALA A 115 13.81 10.03 4.79
N SER A 116 14.00 9.00 5.61
CA SER A 116 15.25 8.21 5.60
C SER A 116 15.44 7.43 4.30
N LEU A 117 14.35 6.95 3.68
CA LEU A 117 14.39 6.21 2.42
C LEU A 117 14.63 7.13 1.21
N ARG A 118 14.17 8.40 1.26
CA ARG A 118 14.45 9.37 0.19
C ARG A 118 15.94 9.62 0.00
N GLN A 119 16.72 9.57 1.08
CA GLN A 119 18.18 9.74 1.03
C GLN A 119 18.88 8.60 0.25
N LEU A 120 18.17 7.52 -0.04
CA LEU A 120 18.67 6.37 -0.80
C LEU A 120 18.40 6.50 -2.31
N HIS A 121 17.80 7.60 -2.75
CA HIS A 121 17.61 7.96 -4.17
C HIS A 121 16.81 6.95 -5.01
N PHE A 122 15.86 6.24 -4.37
CA PHE A 122 14.85 5.47 -5.11
C PHE A 122 13.98 6.41 -5.95
N PRO A 123 13.60 6.03 -7.19
CA PRO A 123 12.52 6.72 -7.90
C PRO A 123 11.22 6.64 -7.08
N GLY A 124 10.40 7.69 -7.13
CA GLY A 124 9.21 7.81 -6.28
C GLY A 124 7.90 7.96 -7.04
N ARG A 125 6.82 7.48 -6.42
CA ARG A 125 5.41 7.73 -6.83
C ARG A 125 4.54 8.00 -5.59
N HIS A 126 3.52 8.85 -5.72
CA HIS A 126 2.53 9.08 -4.65
C HIS A 126 1.20 8.38 -4.96
N LEU A 127 0.38 8.13 -3.93
CA LEU A 127 -0.94 7.47 -4.04
C LEU A 127 -2.10 8.46 -3.81
N GLY A 128 -1.88 9.72 -4.15
CA GLY A 128 -2.76 10.84 -3.77
C GLY A 128 -2.28 11.59 -2.52
N SER A 129 -3.07 12.56 -2.06
CA SER A 129 -2.71 13.46 -0.96
C SER A 129 -3.08 12.92 0.43
N VAL A 130 -4.09 12.06 0.52
CA VAL A 130 -4.60 11.50 1.78
C VAL A 130 -3.82 10.22 2.13
N GLN A 131 -3.40 10.13 3.39
CA GLN A 131 -2.64 8.98 3.88
C GLN A 131 -3.46 7.69 3.82
N MET A 132 -2.81 6.60 3.39
CA MET A 132 -3.34 5.24 3.45
C MET A 132 -2.58 4.44 4.50
N SER A 133 -3.25 3.45 5.10
CA SER A 133 -2.58 2.40 5.86
C SER A 133 -1.65 1.59 4.94
N THR A 134 -0.66 0.89 5.50
CA THR A 134 0.31 0.11 4.70
C THR A 134 -0.37 -0.96 3.86
N ASP A 135 -1.37 -1.64 4.43
CA ASP A 135 -2.13 -2.67 3.74
C ASP A 135 -3.00 -2.11 2.61
N THR A 136 -3.60 -0.93 2.81
CA THR A 136 -4.35 -0.22 1.76
C THR A 136 -3.41 0.23 0.65
N ALA A 137 -2.32 0.92 0.98
CA ALA A 137 -1.34 1.40 0.01
C ALA A 137 -0.81 0.25 -0.87
N LEU A 138 -0.45 -0.87 -0.25
CA LEU A 138 0.00 -2.07 -0.96
C LEU A 138 -1.09 -2.67 -1.85
N GLY A 139 -2.35 -2.72 -1.38
CA GLY A 139 -3.48 -3.20 -2.17
C GLY A 139 -3.83 -2.30 -3.36
N VAL A 140 -3.68 -0.99 -3.19
CA VAL A 140 -3.83 0.04 -4.23
C VAL A 140 -2.73 -0.14 -5.27
N THR A 141 -1.46 -0.18 -4.86
CA THR A 141 -0.33 -0.31 -5.78
C THR A 141 -0.48 -1.52 -6.67
N LYS A 142 -0.80 -2.70 -6.12
CA LYS A 142 -1.05 -3.92 -6.90
C LYS A 142 -2.15 -3.70 -7.95
N ARG A 143 -3.31 -3.17 -7.54
CA ARG A 143 -4.44 -2.95 -8.46
C ARG A 143 -4.13 -1.96 -9.57
N VAL A 144 -3.31 -0.96 -9.28
CA VAL A 144 -2.86 0.00 -10.29
C VAL A 144 -1.93 -0.69 -11.29
N VAL A 145 -0.82 -1.26 -10.80
CA VAL A 145 0.28 -1.66 -11.69
C VAL A 145 0.11 -3.05 -12.30
N GLU A 146 -0.65 -3.94 -11.66
CA GLU A 146 -0.95 -5.28 -12.17
C GLU A 146 -2.36 -5.38 -12.77
N ASP A 147 -3.39 -4.86 -12.09
CA ASP A 147 -4.77 -4.98 -12.59
C ASP A 147 -5.16 -3.88 -13.60
N GLY A 148 -4.32 -2.84 -13.73
CA GLY A 148 -4.55 -1.73 -14.66
C GLY A 148 -5.68 -0.79 -14.22
N LEU A 149 -6.03 -0.77 -12.93
CA LEU A 149 -7.04 0.13 -12.39
C LEU A 149 -6.40 1.45 -11.97
N ARG A 150 -6.68 2.55 -12.68
CA ARG A 150 -6.14 3.87 -12.34
C ARG A 150 -6.56 4.31 -10.93
N LEU A 151 -5.81 5.23 -10.33
CA LEU A 151 -6.13 5.76 -9.00
C LEU A 151 -7.55 6.34 -8.94
N GLY A 152 -8.06 7.01 -9.97
CA GLY A 152 -9.46 7.46 -9.95
C GLY A 152 -9.76 8.57 -8.93
N LEU A 153 -8.73 9.28 -8.48
CA LEU A 153 -8.83 10.39 -7.55
C LEU A 153 -9.04 11.70 -8.30
N ALA A 154 -10.10 12.44 -7.96
CA ALA A 154 -10.41 13.73 -8.60
C ALA A 154 -9.27 14.76 -8.49
N GLU A 155 -8.47 14.69 -7.42
CA GLU A 155 -7.30 15.57 -7.23
C GLU A 155 -6.18 15.35 -8.27
N LEU A 156 -6.23 14.26 -9.04
CA LEU A 156 -5.25 13.94 -10.06
C LEU A 156 -5.73 14.28 -11.48
N ASP A 157 -6.95 14.78 -11.64
CA ASP A 157 -7.50 15.12 -12.96
C ASP A 157 -6.69 16.26 -13.60
N GLY A 158 -6.00 15.94 -14.70
CA GLY A 158 -5.12 16.88 -15.41
C GLY A 158 -3.75 17.09 -14.76
N ALA A 159 -3.43 16.36 -13.68
CA ALA A 159 -2.11 16.41 -13.07
C ALA A 159 -1.05 15.76 -13.97
N GLN A 160 0.17 16.29 -13.93
CA GLN A 160 1.29 15.73 -14.69
C GLN A 160 1.59 14.30 -14.24
N GLY A 161 1.71 13.37 -15.20
CA GLY A 161 2.01 11.97 -14.91
C GLY A 161 0.84 11.18 -14.34
N ALA A 162 -0.37 11.75 -14.27
CA ALA A 162 -1.58 11.03 -13.90
C ALA A 162 -2.16 10.26 -15.10
N ASP A 163 -2.75 9.10 -14.81
CA ASP A 163 -3.57 8.36 -15.75
C ASP A 163 -4.85 9.14 -16.08
N THR A 164 -5.27 9.10 -17.34
CA THR A 164 -6.53 9.67 -17.82
C THR A 164 -7.65 8.63 -17.83
N PRO A 165 -8.92 9.01 -18.02
CA PRO A 165 -10.02 8.05 -18.23
C PRO A 165 -9.85 7.12 -19.44
N GLN A 166 -8.94 7.44 -20.37
CA GLN A 166 -8.59 6.60 -21.52
C GLN A 166 -7.51 5.57 -21.21
N ASP A 167 -6.82 5.71 -20.07
CA ASP A 167 -5.75 4.81 -19.63
C ASP A 167 -6.30 3.70 -18.70
N GLY A 168 -5.62 2.56 -18.69
CA GLY A 168 -5.99 1.41 -17.85
C GLY A 168 -7.29 0.72 -18.28
N THR A 169 -7.86 -0.07 -17.38
CA THR A 169 -9.06 -0.89 -17.59
C THR A 169 -10.27 -0.42 -16.78
N GLY A 170 -10.06 0.52 -15.86
CA GLY A 170 -11.04 1.01 -14.91
C GLY A 170 -10.38 1.92 -13.88
N ALA A 171 -11.12 2.26 -12.82
CA ALA A 171 -10.63 3.13 -11.74
C ALA A 171 -10.96 2.55 -10.37
N LEU A 172 -10.10 2.84 -9.40
CA LEU A 172 -10.35 2.56 -7.99
C LEU A 172 -11.39 3.52 -7.41
N ALA A 173 -12.07 3.06 -6.36
CA ALA A 173 -12.98 3.87 -5.54
C ALA A 173 -12.46 3.90 -4.10
N PHE A 174 -12.66 5.04 -3.43
CA PHE A 174 -12.08 5.31 -2.13
C PHE A 174 -13.10 5.91 -1.17
N LEU A 175 -12.85 5.67 0.11
CA LEU A 175 -13.53 6.31 1.23
C LEU A 175 -12.48 7.02 2.08
N ASP A 176 -12.65 8.33 2.25
CA ASP A 176 -11.78 9.17 3.07
C ASP A 176 -12.43 9.35 4.45
N SER A 177 -11.67 9.06 5.50
CA SER A 177 -12.12 9.14 6.88
C SER A 177 -13.45 8.40 7.17
N PRO A 178 -13.59 7.11 6.82
CA PRO A 178 -14.83 6.39 7.04
C PRO A 178 -15.12 6.22 8.54
N THR A 179 -16.38 6.40 8.92
CA THR A 179 -16.86 6.12 10.27
C THR A 179 -17.37 4.69 10.37
N LEU A 180 -16.78 3.92 11.28
CA LEU A 180 -17.28 2.61 11.67
C LEU A 180 -18.32 2.76 12.78
N ASP A 181 -19.58 2.49 12.47
CA ASP A 181 -20.66 2.41 13.45
C ASP A 181 -20.74 0.99 14.03
N PHE A 182 -20.73 0.83 15.35
CA PHE A 182 -20.82 -0.45 16.07
C PHE A 182 -22.20 -0.67 16.75
N GLY A 183 -23.12 0.27 16.58
CA GLY A 183 -24.43 0.28 17.22
C GLY A 183 -24.41 0.93 18.60
N ARG A 184 -25.60 1.22 19.15
CA ARG A 184 -25.78 1.83 20.50
C ARG A 184 -25.08 3.18 20.69
N GLY A 185 -24.81 3.91 19.61
CA GLY A 185 -24.11 5.19 19.65
C GLY A 185 -22.58 5.06 19.73
N GLU A 186 -22.03 3.85 19.58
CA GLU A 186 -20.60 3.60 19.54
C GLU A 186 -20.10 3.71 18.10
N SER A 187 -19.20 4.65 17.83
CA SER A 187 -18.61 4.83 16.49
C SER A 187 -17.17 5.30 16.57
N VAL A 188 -16.36 4.90 15.59
CA VAL A 188 -14.96 5.32 15.46
C VAL A 188 -14.71 5.82 14.03
N GLU A 189 -14.21 7.06 13.91
CA GLU A 189 -13.71 7.59 12.64
C GLU A 189 -12.28 7.10 12.41
N LEU A 190 -11.99 6.61 11.20
CA LEU A 190 -10.66 6.15 10.83
C LEU A 190 -9.98 7.21 9.95
N PRO A 191 -8.99 7.99 10.43
CA PRO A 191 -8.48 9.19 9.74
C PRO A 191 -7.52 8.87 8.56
N TYR A 192 -7.91 7.94 7.70
CA TYR A 192 -7.15 7.47 6.54
C TYR A 192 -8.05 7.24 5.34
N ARG A 193 -7.45 7.16 4.15
CA ARG A 193 -8.09 6.71 2.92
C ARG A 193 -8.10 5.18 2.88
N TYR A 194 -9.26 4.60 2.59
CA TYR A 194 -9.48 3.17 2.38
C TYR A 194 -10.05 2.89 0.99
N LEU A 195 -9.76 1.71 0.45
CA LEU A 195 -10.45 1.21 -0.74
C LEU A 195 -11.93 0.96 -0.42
N ASP A 196 -12.84 1.37 -1.31
CA ASP A 196 -14.26 1.00 -1.24
C ASP A 196 -14.44 -0.45 -1.71
N ARG A 197 -15.21 -1.24 -0.96
CA ARG A 197 -15.60 -2.61 -1.34
C ARG A 197 -16.67 -2.68 -2.42
N GLY A 198 -17.25 -1.54 -2.81
CA GLY A 198 -18.36 -1.42 -3.75
C GLY A 198 -19.73 -1.26 -3.08
N ASP A 199 -19.78 -1.31 -1.75
CA ASP A 199 -20.96 -1.12 -0.91
C ASP A 199 -20.82 0.10 0.03
N HIS A 200 -19.87 1.00 -0.27
CA HIS A 200 -19.51 2.15 0.56
C HIS A 200 -19.00 1.77 1.95
N THR A 201 -18.43 0.57 2.09
CA THR A 201 -17.70 0.16 3.29
C THR A 201 -16.20 0.07 3.02
N PRO A 202 -15.34 0.42 4.01
CA PRO A 202 -13.91 0.34 3.83
C PRO A 202 -13.46 -1.12 3.74
N LEU A 203 -12.61 -1.41 2.75
CA LEU A 203 -11.95 -2.70 2.64
C LEU A 203 -10.92 -2.84 3.76
N MET A 204 -11.21 -3.71 4.72
CA MET A 204 -10.36 -3.97 5.87
C MET A 204 -9.95 -5.46 5.97
N PRO A 205 -8.81 -5.78 6.59
CA PRO A 205 -8.47 -7.15 6.92
C PRO A 205 -9.52 -7.82 7.80
N PRO A 206 -9.74 -9.15 7.66
CA PRO A 206 -10.59 -9.90 8.58
C PRO A 206 -10.19 -9.69 10.03
N GLY A 207 -11.17 -9.49 10.92
CA GLY A 207 -10.96 -9.25 12.35
C GLY A 207 -10.54 -7.83 12.72
N MET A 208 -10.15 -6.96 11.76
CA MET A 208 -9.73 -5.59 12.06
C MET A 208 -10.86 -4.78 12.73
N ARG A 209 -12.08 -4.92 12.24
CA ARG A 209 -13.27 -4.27 12.83
C ARG A 209 -13.49 -4.69 14.28
N ASP A 210 -13.32 -5.98 14.59
CA ASP A 210 -13.48 -6.51 15.95
C ASP A 210 -12.36 -6.04 16.88
N LEU A 211 -11.13 -5.93 16.35
CA LEU A 211 -9.98 -5.39 17.08
C LEU A 211 -10.21 -3.92 17.44
N ILE A 212 -10.66 -3.09 16.48
CA ILE A 212 -11.00 -1.68 16.74
C ILE A 212 -12.09 -1.58 17.80
N TYR A 213 -13.13 -2.42 17.73
CA TYR A 213 -14.21 -2.42 18.72
C TYR A 213 -13.71 -2.78 20.13
N ARG A 214 -12.83 -3.79 20.24
CA ARG A 214 -12.23 -4.20 21.52
C ARG A 214 -11.34 -3.11 22.11
N ASP A 215 -10.57 -2.42 21.27
CA ASP A 215 -9.69 -1.34 21.72
C ASP A 215 -10.47 -0.10 22.17
N PHE A 216 -11.55 0.23 21.43
CA PHE A 216 -12.52 1.24 21.84
C PHE A 216 -13.10 0.94 23.22
N ASN A 217 -13.54 -0.31 23.46
CA ASN A 217 -14.09 -0.71 24.76
C ASN A 217 -13.07 -0.67 25.91
N ARG A 218 -11.80 -1.03 25.67
CA ARG A 218 -10.74 -0.92 26.69
C ARG A 218 -10.50 0.52 27.15
N SER A 219 -10.77 1.50 26.29
CA SER A 219 -10.62 2.93 26.65
C SER A 219 -11.62 3.40 27.71
N PHE A 220 -12.63 2.58 28.06
CA PHE A 220 -13.63 2.86 29.10
C PHE A 220 -13.47 2.04 30.38
N GLU A 221 -12.48 1.15 30.46
CA GLU A 221 -12.16 0.40 31.70
C GLU A 221 -11.22 1.25 32.57
N PHE A 222 -11.78 2.02 33.52
CA PHE A 222 -11.07 2.77 34.56
C PHE A 222 -10.96 1.99 35.88
#